data_AF-A0A7V4MUK0-F1
#
_entry.id   AF-A0A7V4MUK0-F1
#
_cell.length_a   1.000
_cell.length_b   1.000
_cell.length_c   1.000
_cell.angle_alpha   90.00
_cell.angle_beta   90.00
_cell.angle_gamma   90.00
#
_symmetry.space_group_name_H-M   'P 1'
#
loop_
_entity.id
_entity.type
_entity.pdbx_description
1 polymer ?
#
loop_
_entity_poly.entity_id
_entity_poly.type
_entity_poly.pdbx_seq_one_letter_code
_entity_poly.pdbx_strand_id
1 'polypeptide(L)'
;GYWLLSPDSLLRLTQKSERYKKEPAEAYTALRATFDPWFAQQASDLGALIVNKTTVLDFIKDGQGRVIGVSTDRPDGEVYAPAVIIAEGVNNLLTQKLGLAATDLPPRFVALSVKEYIGLPAKEVETRFGLGGPNEGAAIDIFGDATLGLPGTAFIYTDKAGISIGCGLLLEQFVINNIKPYEVLARFKSHPGIKPYLEGGERLEYGAHLIPETGYDRMPTLAADGVLVAGDAAGMVDALHREGTNLAMIAGKLAAETVIEAHRQKNFTAEFLKGYRRRLQESFVLKDLKQYRRMTDFLDSTPHFMDTYVNFANDAAYRYFTAHGIAKRDMEKEIIRSLTRRRSIFGIARDMLKLLRGMRG
;
A
#
# COMPACT_ATOMS: atom_id res chain seq x y z
N GLY A 1 -5.78 -2.47 -13.04
CA GLY A 1 -7.13 -2.99 -13.28
C GLY A 1 -7.85 -3.15 -11.95
N TYR A 2 -9.17 -3.18 -11.96
CA TYR A 2 -10.01 -3.39 -10.78
C TYR A 2 -10.95 -4.55 -11.01
N TRP A 3 -10.86 -5.58 -10.17
CA TRP A 3 -11.72 -6.74 -10.22
C TRP A 3 -12.61 -6.77 -8.97
N LEU A 4 -13.87 -7.14 -9.18
CA LEU A 4 -14.88 -7.21 -8.14
C LEU A 4 -15.25 -8.70 -7.99
N LEU A 5 -14.87 -9.29 -6.87
CA LEU A 5 -15.07 -10.70 -6.58
C LEU A 5 -16.31 -10.88 -5.70
N SER A 6 -17.33 -11.60 -6.17
CA SER A 6 -18.39 -12.16 -5.32
C SER A 6 -18.02 -13.61 -4.96
N PRO A 7 -18.77 -14.32 -4.09
CA PRO A 7 -18.46 -15.71 -3.74
C PRO A 7 -18.42 -16.71 -4.92
N ASP A 8 -19.08 -16.38 -6.04
CA ASP A 8 -19.30 -17.26 -7.18
C ASP A 8 -19.05 -16.59 -8.55
N SER A 9 -18.74 -15.29 -8.58
CA SER A 9 -18.54 -14.51 -9.80
C SER A 9 -17.34 -13.57 -9.71
N LEU A 10 -16.82 -13.22 -10.87
CA LEU A 10 -15.71 -12.28 -11.05
C LEU A 10 -16.05 -11.29 -12.16
N LEU A 11 -16.27 -10.03 -11.78
CA LEU A 11 -16.40 -8.91 -12.71
C LEU A 11 -15.05 -8.19 -12.84
N ARG A 12 -14.54 -8.06 -14.07
CA ARG A 12 -13.22 -7.48 -14.35
C ARG A 12 -13.34 -6.14 -15.08
N LEU A 13 -12.78 -5.08 -14.51
CA LEU A 13 -12.59 -3.78 -15.17
C LEU A 13 -11.09 -3.58 -15.42
N THR A 14 -10.67 -3.70 -16.68
CA THR A 14 -9.25 -3.57 -17.05
C THR A 14 -9.09 -2.53 -18.16
N GLN A 15 -8.13 -1.63 -17.98
CA GLN A 15 -7.70 -0.70 -19.02
C GLN A 15 -6.41 -1.25 -19.61
N LYS A 16 -6.37 -1.37 -20.94
CA LYS A 16 -5.14 -1.62 -21.70
C LYS A 16 -4.97 -0.50 -22.72
N SER A 17 -3.75 0.03 -22.84
CA SER A 17 -3.43 1.10 -23.78
C SER A 17 -1.99 0.98 -24.29
N GLU A 18 -1.79 1.19 -25.59
CA GLU A 18 -0.45 1.31 -26.18
C GLU A 18 0.36 2.46 -25.57
N ARG A 19 -0.30 3.45 -24.94
CA ARG A 19 0.35 4.56 -24.24
C ARG A 19 1.22 4.12 -23.06
N TYR A 20 0.98 2.93 -22.50
CA TYR A 20 1.80 2.38 -21.42
C TYR A 20 3.18 1.90 -21.87
N LYS A 21 3.39 1.71 -23.18
CA LYS A 21 4.68 1.26 -23.75
C LYS A 21 5.69 2.39 -23.97
N LYS A 22 5.41 3.60 -23.46
CA LYS A 22 6.37 4.70 -23.56
C LYS A 22 7.59 4.40 -22.69
N GLU A 23 8.75 4.86 -23.14
CA GLU A 23 10.01 4.74 -22.41
C GLU A 23 10.49 6.12 -21.94
N PRO A 24 10.80 6.32 -20.64
CA PRO A 24 10.62 5.35 -19.56
C PRO A 24 9.13 5.11 -19.24
N ALA A 25 8.78 3.87 -18.86
CA ALA A 25 7.43 3.55 -18.42
C ALA A 25 7.06 4.30 -17.13
N GLU A 26 5.77 4.55 -16.92
CA GLU A 26 5.28 5.28 -15.73
C GLU A 26 5.34 4.45 -14.45
N ALA A 27 5.24 3.13 -14.57
CA ALA A 27 5.25 2.19 -13.45
C ALA A 27 5.77 0.83 -13.90
N TYR A 28 6.36 0.11 -12.95
CA TYR A 28 6.89 -1.24 -13.13
C TYR A 28 6.36 -2.14 -12.02
N THR A 29 6.09 -3.40 -12.34
CA THR A 29 6.02 -4.43 -11.32
C THR A 29 7.45 -4.84 -10.94
N ALA A 30 7.72 -4.98 -9.66
CA ALA A 30 9.04 -5.33 -9.18
C ALA A 30 8.96 -6.24 -7.95
N LEU A 31 9.89 -7.18 -7.86
CA LEU A 31 10.16 -7.90 -6.62
C LEU A 31 11.17 -7.11 -5.81
N ARG A 32 10.78 -6.66 -4.61
CA ARG A 32 11.66 -5.89 -3.71
C ARG A 32 12.96 -6.63 -3.37
N ALA A 33 12.91 -7.97 -3.28
CA ALA A 33 14.09 -8.81 -3.07
C ALA A 33 15.14 -8.70 -4.19
N THR A 34 14.76 -8.26 -5.40
CA THR A 34 15.67 -8.00 -6.52
C THR A 34 15.93 -6.50 -6.69
N PHE A 35 14.89 -5.68 -6.55
CA PHE A 35 14.97 -4.24 -6.74
C PHE A 35 15.80 -3.54 -5.65
N ASP A 36 15.62 -3.87 -4.37
CA ASP A 36 16.31 -3.18 -3.29
C ASP A 36 17.82 -3.43 -3.30
N PRO A 37 18.33 -4.66 -3.51
CA PRO A 37 19.77 -4.88 -3.66
C PRO A 37 20.36 -4.15 -4.87
N TRP A 38 19.63 -4.09 -5.99
CA TRP A 38 20.05 -3.29 -7.14
C TRP A 38 20.14 -1.80 -6.77
N PHE A 39 19.10 -1.26 -6.11
CA PHE A 39 19.06 0.16 -5.74
C PHE A 39 20.12 0.52 -4.69
N ALA A 40 20.37 -0.38 -3.75
CA ALA A 40 21.48 -0.31 -2.80
C ALA A 40 22.83 -0.27 -3.53
N GLN A 41 23.04 -1.14 -4.53
CA GLN A 41 24.27 -1.12 -5.33
C GLN A 41 24.44 0.23 -6.04
N GLN A 42 23.38 0.81 -6.61
CA GLN A 42 23.45 2.14 -7.23
C GLN A 42 23.94 3.21 -6.23
N ALA A 43 23.46 3.18 -4.98
CA ALA A 43 23.91 4.10 -3.95
C ALA A 43 25.38 3.85 -3.55
N SER A 44 25.81 2.59 -3.46
CA SER A 44 27.19 2.24 -3.16
C SER A 44 28.17 2.63 -4.26
N ASP A 45 27.78 2.47 -5.53
CA ASP A 45 28.57 2.92 -6.68
C ASP A 45 28.77 4.45 -6.67
N LEU A 46 27.83 5.18 -6.07
CA LEU A 46 27.90 6.63 -5.85
C LEU A 46 28.60 7.03 -4.53
N GLY A 47 29.16 6.07 -3.80
CA GLY A 47 29.97 6.29 -2.60
C GLY A 47 29.26 6.12 -1.26
N ALA A 48 28.00 5.67 -1.23
CA ALA A 48 27.32 5.35 0.03
C ALA A 48 27.82 4.03 0.62
N LEU A 49 28.22 4.03 1.90
CA LEU A 49 28.53 2.81 2.63
C LEU A 49 27.24 2.16 3.12
N ILE A 50 26.93 0.96 2.62
CA ILE A 50 25.79 0.17 3.05
C ILE A 50 26.25 -0.93 4.01
N VAL A 51 25.73 -0.89 5.24
CA VAL A 51 26.09 -1.83 6.30
C VAL A 51 24.91 -2.74 6.61
N ASN A 52 24.85 -3.87 5.90
CA ASN A 52 23.82 -4.90 6.13
C ASN A 52 24.07 -5.69 7.42
N LYS A 53 23.04 -6.39 7.92
CA LYS A 53 23.09 -7.20 9.16
C LYS A 53 23.56 -6.36 10.36
N THR A 54 22.98 -5.18 10.50
CA THR A 54 23.29 -4.21 11.55
C THR A 54 21.99 -3.56 11.98
N THR A 55 21.57 -3.83 13.20
CA THR A 55 20.33 -3.29 13.75
C THR A 55 20.67 -2.06 14.57
N VAL A 56 20.06 -0.92 14.26
CA VAL A 56 20.14 0.26 15.13
C VAL A 56 19.30 0.00 16.38
N LEU A 57 19.89 0.19 17.56
CA LEU A 57 19.26 -0.07 18.85
C LEU A 57 18.89 1.22 19.59
N ASP A 58 19.73 2.26 19.46
CA ASP A 58 19.49 3.55 20.10
C ASP A 58 20.17 4.72 19.37
N PHE A 59 19.92 5.93 19.86
CA PHE A 59 20.50 7.17 19.38
C PHE A 59 21.59 7.67 20.32
N ILE A 60 22.69 8.14 19.74
CA ILE A 60 23.72 8.86 20.49
C ILE A 60 23.31 10.33 20.52
N LYS A 61 23.30 10.93 21.72
CA LYS A 61 22.90 12.33 21.92
C LYS A 61 24.03 13.13 22.56
N ASP A 62 24.14 14.41 22.21
CA ASP A 62 25.04 15.32 22.90
C ASP A 62 24.43 15.83 24.23
N GLY A 63 25.19 16.65 24.97
CA GLY A 63 24.74 17.21 26.25
C GLY A 63 23.52 18.14 26.17
N GLN A 64 23.08 18.51 24.97
CA GLN A 64 21.89 19.33 24.71
C GLN A 64 20.70 18.46 24.25
N GLY A 65 20.89 17.14 24.15
CA GLY A 65 19.87 16.19 23.74
C GLY A 65 19.70 16.03 22.22
N ARG A 66 20.52 16.71 21.41
CA ARG A 66 20.51 16.57 19.94
C ARG A 66 21.05 15.21 19.53
N VAL A 67 20.42 14.59 18.55
CA VAL A 67 20.90 13.33 17.95
C VAL A 67 22.19 13.60 17.14
N ILE A 68 23.25 12.86 17.45
CA ILE A 68 24.58 12.97 16.83
C ILE A 68 25.11 11.62 16.31
N GLY A 69 24.25 10.61 16.23
CA GLY A 69 24.62 9.28 15.79
C GLY A 69 23.65 8.21 16.24
N VAL A 70 24.05 6.96 16.04
CA VAL A 70 23.30 5.76 16.40
C VAL A 70 24.22 4.72 17.04
N SER A 71 23.67 3.93 17.96
CA SER A 71 24.31 2.70 18.46
C SER A 71 23.63 1.49 17.83
N THR A 72 24.41 0.44 17.57
CA THR A 72 23.93 -0.76 16.88
C THR A 72 24.12 -2.03 17.71
N ASP A 73 23.62 -3.15 17.20
CA ASP A 73 23.79 -4.49 17.77
C ASP A 73 25.20 -5.08 17.62
N ARG A 74 26.14 -4.33 17.02
CA ARG A 74 27.52 -4.76 16.81
C ARG A 74 28.45 -4.34 17.94
N PRO A 75 29.50 -5.13 18.24
CA PRO A 75 30.62 -4.66 19.04
C PRO A 75 31.23 -3.41 18.40
N ASP A 76 31.56 -2.39 19.22
CA ASP A 76 32.02 -1.07 18.76
C ASP A 76 31.11 -0.43 17.69
N GLY A 77 29.82 -0.72 17.79
CA GLY A 77 28.79 -0.38 16.81
C GLY A 77 28.25 1.05 16.91
N GLU A 78 29.03 2.00 17.42
CA GLU A 78 28.67 3.42 17.48
C GLU A 78 29.02 4.12 16.17
N VAL A 79 28.03 4.77 15.55
CA VAL A 79 28.19 5.51 14.30
C VAL A 79 27.76 6.95 14.52
N TYR A 80 28.74 7.87 14.49
CA TYR A 80 28.49 9.29 14.65
C TYR A 80 28.16 9.96 13.31
N ALA A 81 27.14 10.81 13.32
CA ALA A 81 26.73 11.59 12.16
C ALA A 81 26.04 12.89 12.62
N PRO A 82 26.19 14.01 11.89
CA PRO A 82 25.54 15.26 12.26
C PRO A 82 24.01 15.23 12.05
N ALA A 83 23.51 14.26 11.28
CA ALA A 83 22.09 14.02 11.08
C ALA A 83 21.82 12.52 10.90
N VAL A 84 20.66 12.06 11.38
CA VAL A 84 20.14 10.70 11.19
C VAL A 84 18.79 10.77 10.47
N ILE A 85 18.58 9.94 9.44
CA ILE A 85 17.28 9.80 8.77
C ILE A 85 16.69 8.46 9.17
N ILE A 86 15.58 8.47 9.90
CA ILE A 86 14.84 7.27 10.29
C ILE A 86 13.96 6.84 9.12
N ALA A 87 14.33 5.72 8.51
CA ALA A 87 13.60 5.06 7.42
C ALA A 87 13.33 3.58 7.74
N GLU A 88 12.99 3.30 9.01
CA GLU A 88 12.84 1.94 9.58
C GLU A 88 11.59 1.16 9.12
N GLY A 89 10.72 1.81 8.34
CA GLY A 89 9.47 1.22 7.88
C GLY A 89 8.34 1.35 8.90
N VAL A 90 7.32 0.49 8.76
CA VAL A 90 6.06 0.55 9.52
C VAL A 90 6.22 0.32 11.02
N ASN A 91 7.18 -0.51 11.45
CA ASN A 91 7.44 -0.77 12.87
C ASN A 91 8.29 0.38 13.43
N ASN A 92 7.64 1.45 13.85
CA ASN A 92 8.23 2.75 14.17
C ASN A 92 8.97 2.79 15.54
N LEU A 93 9.77 1.76 15.86
CA LEU A 93 10.42 1.56 17.16
C LEU A 93 11.44 2.67 17.48
N LEU A 94 12.27 3.07 16.52
CA LEU A 94 13.24 4.15 16.66
C LEU A 94 12.54 5.53 16.73
N THR A 95 11.49 5.70 15.94
CA THR A 95 10.65 6.90 15.96
C THR A 95 9.98 7.10 17.33
N GLN A 96 9.47 6.01 17.93
CA GLN A 96 8.91 6.00 19.28
C GLN A 96 9.98 6.27 20.35
N LYS A 97 11.19 5.70 20.22
CA LYS A 97 12.32 5.94 21.15
C LYS A 97 12.69 7.41 21.29
N LEU A 98 12.51 8.21 20.25
CA LEU A 98 12.73 9.66 20.28
C LEU A 98 11.50 10.48 20.71
N GLY A 99 10.38 9.83 21.01
CA GLY A 99 9.12 10.50 21.33
C GLY A 99 8.52 11.27 20.16
N LEU A 100 8.92 10.96 18.92
CA LEU A 100 8.40 11.63 17.72
C LEU A 100 7.01 11.11 17.34
N ALA A 101 6.69 9.87 17.74
CA ALA A 101 5.36 9.29 17.70
C ALA A 101 4.79 9.24 19.12
N ALA A 102 3.55 9.71 19.31
CA ALA A 102 2.91 9.78 20.63
C ALA A 102 2.48 8.41 21.18
N THR A 103 2.12 7.48 20.29
CA THR A 103 1.71 6.11 20.63
C THR A 103 2.17 5.15 19.53
N ASP A 104 2.17 3.86 19.86
CA ASP A 104 2.23 2.80 18.85
C ASP A 104 1.04 2.87 17.87
N LEU A 105 1.17 2.23 16.72
CA LEU A 105 0.18 2.23 15.66
C LEU A 105 -1.05 1.40 16.07
N PRO A 106 -2.24 2.02 16.25
CA PRO A 106 -3.44 1.27 16.58
C PRO A 106 -3.79 0.25 15.48
N PRO A 107 -4.24 -0.98 15.80
CA PRO A 107 -4.58 -2.00 14.79
C PRO A 107 -5.61 -1.57 13.73
N ARG A 108 -6.45 -0.59 14.04
CA ARG A 108 -7.41 0.00 13.09
C ARG A 108 -6.78 0.91 12.02
N PHE A 109 -5.52 1.34 12.21
CA PHE A 109 -4.77 2.21 11.29
C PHE A 109 -3.58 1.48 10.67
N VAL A 110 -3.62 0.14 10.68
CA VAL A 110 -2.58 -0.69 10.09
C VAL A 110 -3.27 -1.83 9.37
N ALA A 111 -2.94 -2.03 8.10
CA ALA A 111 -3.34 -3.23 7.39
C ALA A 111 -2.26 -4.31 7.51
N LEU A 112 -2.66 -5.55 7.78
CA LEU A 112 -1.78 -6.71 7.68
C LEU A 112 -2.01 -7.34 6.30
N SER A 113 -0.98 -7.30 5.46
CA SER A 113 -0.99 -7.91 4.14
C SER A 113 -0.20 -9.21 4.14
N VAL A 114 -0.77 -10.24 3.52
CA VAL A 114 -0.08 -11.49 3.19
C VAL A 114 0.06 -11.62 1.69
N LYS A 115 1.19 -12.14 1.24
CA LYS A 115 1.56 -12.27 -0.16
C LYS A 115 2.22 -13.62 -0.40
N GLU A 116 1.90 -14.23 -1.54
CA GLU A 116 2.70 -15.29 -2.15
C GLU A 116 3.27 -14.82 -3.49
N TYR A 117 4.45 -15.35 -3.82
CA TYR A 117 4.96 -15.32 -5.19
C TYR A 117 4.82 -16.73 -5.78
N ILE A 118 4.08 -16.82 -6.89
CA ILE A 118 3.80 -18.07 -7.58
C ILE A 118 4.56 -18.05 -8.90
N GLY A 119 5.54 -18.95 -9.02
CA GLY A 119 6.30 -19.17 -10.23
C GLY A 119 5.44 -19.79 -11.33
N LEU A 120 5.51 -19.21 -12.52
CA LEU A 120 4.80 -19.66 -13.72
C LEU A 120 5.68 -19.42 -14.95
N PRO A 121 5.60 -20.27 -15.99
CA PRO A 121 6.25 -19.97 -17.26
C PRO A 121 5.82 -18.61 -17.79
N ALA A 122 6.76 -17.81 -18.30
CA ALA A 122 6.48 -16.45 -18.79
C ALA A 122 5.30 -16.42 -19.79
N LYS A 123 5.21 -17.43 -20.67
CA LYS A 123 4.13 -17.50 -21.66
C LYS A 123 2.75 -17.72 -21.04
N GLU A 124 2.67 -18.45 -19.93
CA GLU A 124 1.43 -18.63 -19.18
C GLU A 124 0.97 -17.30 -18.56
N VAL A 125 1.90 -16.53 -17.98
CA VAL A 125 1.61 -15.20 -17.45
C VAL A 125 1.11 -14.29 -18.57
N GLU A 126 1.82 -14.24 -19.71
CA GLU A 126 1.41 -13.42 -20.85
C GLU A 126 0.00 -13.77 -21.34
N THR A 127 -0.29 -15.05 -21.57
CA THR A 127 -1.59 -15.51 -22.07
C THR A 127 -2.71 -15.23 -21.08
N ARG A 128 -2.53 -15.52 -19.79
CA ARG A 128 -3.59 -15.38 -18.77
C ARG A 128 -3.97 -13.93 -18.51
N PHE A 129 -3.02 -13.01 -18.62
CA PHE A 129 -3.23 -11.58 -18.37
C PHE A 129 -3.36 -10.75 -19.65
N GLY A 130 -3.30 -11.38 -20.83
CA GLY A 130 -3.45 -10.71 -22.12
C GLY A 130 -2.33 -9.72 -22.40
N LEU A 131 -1.09 -10.07 -22.04
CA LEU A 131 0.10 -9.25 -22.26
C LEU A 131 0.66 -9.47 -23.68
N GLY A 132 1.15 -8.41 -24.30
CA GLY A 132 1.69 -8.41 -25.66
C GLY A 132 3.13 -8.90 -25.77
N GLY A 133 3.81 -9.16 -24.64
CA GLY A 133 5.17 -9.68 -24.60
C GLY A 133 5.85 -9.47 -23.24
N PRO A 134 7.16 -9.76 -23.14
CA PRO A 134 7.89 -9.85 -21.86
C PRO A 134 8.16 -8.51 -21.17
N ASN A 135 7.86 -7.39 -21.84
CA ASN A 135 8.01 -6.03 -21.30
C ASN A 135 6.65 -5.39 -20.96
N GLU A 136 5.55 -6.14 -21.06
CA GLU A 136 4.25 -5.72 -20.54
C GLU A 136 3.98 -6.40 -19.19
N GLY A 137 3.19 -5.75 -18.35
CA GLY A 137 2.73 -6.30 -17.08
C GLY A 137 1.31 -5.84 -16.76
N ALA A 138 0.65 -6.59 -15.88
CA ALA A 138 -0.66 -6.25 -15.33
C ALA A 138 -0.55 -6.06 -13.82
N ALA A 139 -1.11 -4.95 -13.35
CA ALA A 139 -1.37 -4.71 -11.94
C ALA A 139 -2.89 -4.69 -11.70
N ILE A 140 -3.40 -5.58 -10.86
CA ILE A 140 -4.83 -5.76 -10.62
C ILE A 140 -5.10 -5.67 -9.13
N ASP A 141 -6.06 -4.83 -8.75
CA ASP A 141 -6.63 -4.84 -7.41
C ASP A 141 -7.97 -5.54 -7.43
N ILE A 142 -8.29 -6.18 -6.33
CA ILE A 142 -9.41 -7.09 -6.20
C ILE A 142 -10.13 -6.75 -4.91
N PHE A 143 -11.43 -6.49 -5.02
CA PHE A 143 -12.30 -6.15 -3.89
C PHE A 143 -13.39 -7.21 -3.70
N GLY A 144 -14.02 -7.24 -2.53
CA GLY A 144 -15.14 -8.13 -2.21
C GLY A 144 -14.71 -9.40 -1.49
N ASP A 145 -15.14 -10.56 -1.98
CA ASP A 145 -14.94 -11.87 -1.30
C ASP A 145 -13.45 -12.22 -1.11
N ALA A 146 -12.54 -11.60 -1.89
CA ALA A 146 -11.10 -11.74 -1.72
C ALA A 146 -10.61 -11.33 -0.32
N THR A 147 -11.34 -10.43 0.36
CA THR A 147 -11.12 -10.04 1.76
C THR A 147 -12.34 -10.35 2.63
N LEU A 148 -13.15 -11.35 2.24
CA LEU A 148 -14.37 -11.75 2.96
C LEU A 148 -15.44 -10.64 3.04
N GLY A 149 -15.38 -9.66 2.13
CA GLY A 149 -16.22 -8.46 2.18
C GLY A 149 -15.85 -7.47 3.28
N LEU A 150 -14.76 -7.71 4.03
CA LEU A 150 -14.25 -6.83 5.08
C LEU A 150 -13.39 -5.70 4.49
N PRO A 151 -13.20 -4.58 5.22
CA PRO A 151 -12.30 -3.50 4.83
C PRO A 151 -10.88 -4.00 4.53
N GLY A 152 -10.53 -3.96 3.26
CA GLY A 152 -9.27 -4.52 2.75
C GLY A 152 -9.27 -4.58 1.24
N THR A 153 -8.10 -4.93 0.69
CA THR A 153 -7.89 -5.14 -0.74
C THR A 153 -7.06 -6.38 -0.98
N ALA A 154 -7.28 -7.02 -2.13
CA ALA A 154 -6.41 -8.06 -2.64
C ALA A 154 -5.77 -7.61 -3.96
N PHE A 155 -4.73 -8.29 -4.39
CA PHE A 155 -4.02 -7.94 -5.61
C PHE A 155 -3.45 -9.16 -6.33
N ILE A 156 -3.30 -9.01 -7.65
CA ILE A 156 -2.52 -9.89 -8.51
C ILE A 156 -1.66 -9.02 -9.43
N TYR A 157 -0.34 -9.10 -9.28
CA TYR A 157 0.63 -8.38 -10.09
C TYR A 157 1.50 -9.37 -10.85
N THR A 158 1.69 -9.16 -12.15
CA THR A 158 2.52 -10.04 -12.98
C THR A 158 3.99 -9.67 -12.89
N ASP A 159 4.84 -10.68 -12.96
CA ASP A 159 6.27 -10.57 -13.13
C ASP A 159 6.71 -11.48 -14.30
N LYS A 160 7.96 -11.33 -14.75
CA LYS A 160 8.51 -12.14 -15.87
C LYS A 160 8.52 -13.64 -15.57
N ALA A 161 8.73 -14.03 -14.32
CA ALA A 161 8.85 -15.43 -13.92
C ALA A 161 7.66 -15.95 -13.09
N GLY A 162 6.58 -15.17 -12.97
CA GLY A 162 5.47 -15.55 -12.13
C GLY A 162 4.49 -14.43 -11.82
N ILE A 163 3.78 -14.58 -10.71
CA ILE A 163 2.78 -13.64 -10.23
C ILE A 163 2.93 -13.43 -8.73
N SER A 164 2.79 -12.17 -8.30
CA SER A 164 2.60 -11.81 -6.91
C SER A 164 1.09 -11.75 -6.62
N ILE A 165 0.61 -12.59 -5.71
CA ILE A 165 -0.79 -12.60 -5.28
C ILE A 165 -0.86 -12.36 -3.78
N GLY A 166 -1.76 -11.49 -3.33
CA GLY A 166 -1.87 -11.19 -1.92
C GLY A 166 -3.20 -10.55 -1.54
N CYS A 167 -3.45 -10.47 -0.24
CA CYS A 167 -4.59 -9.79 0.34
C CYS A 167 -4.18 -9.10 1.64
N GLY A 168 -4.73 -7.93 1.90
CA GLY A 168 -4.56 -7.17 3.13
C GLY A 168 -5.90 -6.72 3.70
N LEU A 169 -6.03 -6.87 5.02
CA LEU A 169 -7.16 -6.36 5.79
C LEU A 169 -6.61 -5.50 6.92
N LEU A 170 -7.41 -4.58 7.43
CA LEU A 170 -7.08 -3.88 8.68
C LEU A 170 -6.78 -4.91 9.78
N LEU A 171 -5.71 -4.69 10.55
CA LEU A 171 -5.23 -5.62 11.57
C LEU A 171 -6.30 -5.90 12.62
N GLU A 172 -7.09 -4.89 12.98
CA GLU A 172 -8.24 -5.01 13.87
C GLU A 172 -9.27 -6.06 13.37
N GLN A 173 -9.46 -6.21 12.06
CA GLN A 173 -10.42 -7.17 11.51
C GLN A 173 -9.96 -8.62 11.70
N PHE A 174 -8.66 -8.89 11.64
CA PHE A 174 -8.14 -10.21 11.97
C PHE A 174 -8.37 -10.55 13.45
N VAL A 175 -8.19 -9.58 14.34
CA VAL A 175 -8.36 -9.74 15.78
C VAL A 175 -9.84 -9.95 16.14
N ILE A 176 -10.74 -9.07 15.70
CA ILE A 176 -12.16 -9.11 16.07
C ILE A 176 -12.85 -10.37 15.55
N ASN A 177 -12.51 -10.81 14.33
CA ASN A 177 -13.16 -11.96 13.70
C ASN A 177 -12.41 -13.28 13.94
N ASN A 178 -11.27 -13.26 14.65
CA ASN A 178 -10.39 -14.41 14.87
C ASN A 178 -10.02 -15.13 13.55
N ILE A 179 -9.66 -14.35 12.55
CA ILE A 179 -9.32 -14.83 11.20
C ILE A 179 -7.82 -14.96 11.08
N LYS A 180 -7.36 -16.07 10.50
CA LYS A 180 -5.94 -16.24 10.21
C LYS A 180 -5.60 -15.71 8.81
N PRO A 181 -4.60 -14.83 8.66
CA PRO A 181 -4.27 -14.21 7.37
C PRO A 181 -4.03 -15.21 6.23
N TYR A 182 -3.36 -16.33 6.51
CA TYR A 182 -3.09 -17.36 5.51
C TYR A 182 -4.36 -18.10 5.04
N GLU A 183 -5.40 -18.19 5.87
CA GLU A 183 -6.68 -18.82 5.50
C GLU A 183 -7.45 -17.92 4.51
N VAL A 184 -7.37 -16.60 4.67
CA VAL A 184 -7.95 -15.63 3.73
C VAL A 184 -7.29 -15.77 2.36
N LEU A 185 -5.95 -15.78 2.32
CA LEU A 185 -5.22 -15.93 1.05
C LEU A 185 -5.50 -17.29 0.39
N ALA A 186 -5.57 -18.38 1.17
CA ALA A 186 -5.89 -19.70 0.66
C ALA A 186 -7.31 -19.76 0.06
N ARG A 187 -8.31 -19.14 0.72
CA ARG A 187 -9.67 -19.02 0.19
C ARG A 187 -9.67 -18.20 -1.11
N PHE A 188 -9.06 -17.02 -1.10
CA PHE A 188 -8.98 -16.14 -2.26
C PHE A 188 -8.37 -16.84 -3.48
N LYS A 189 -7.24 -17.55 -3.30
CA LYS A 189 -6.61 -18.36 -4.36
C LYS A 189 -7.50 -19.49 -4.89
N SER A 190 -8.30 -20.08 -4.00
CA SER A 190 -9.18 -21.21 -4.34
C SER A 190 -10.47 -20.78 -5.04
N HIS A 191 -10.75 -19.47 -5.08
CA HIS A 191 -11.94 -18.94 -5.71
C HIS A 191 -12.01 -19.35 -7.19
N PRO A 192 -13.17 -19.82 -7.73
CA PRO A 192 -13.28 -20.33 -9.10
C PRO A 192 -12.86 -19.32 -10.18
N GLY A 193 -13.10 -18.04 -9.95
CA GLY A 193 -12.65 -16.95 -10.83
C GLY A 193 -11.15 -16.65 -10.76
N ILE A 194 -10.44 -17.12 -9.73
CA ILE A 194 -9.01 -16.81 -9.48
C ILE A 194 -8.12 -18.01 -9.75
N LYS A 195 -8.55 -19.21 -9.35
CA LYS A 195 -7.82 -20.47 -9.51
C LYS A 195 -7.23 -20.68 -10.92
N PRO A 196 -7.94 -20.37 -12.04
CA PRO A 196 -7.38 -20.54 -13.39
C PRO A 196 -6.13 -19.67 -13.66
N TYR A 197 -5.99 -18.52 -12.99
CA TYR A 197 -4.79 -17.70 -13.13
C TYR A 197 -3.56 -18.33 -12.48
N LEU A 198 -3.75 -19.25 -11.53
CA LEU A 198 -2.69 -19.85 -10.72
C LEU A 198 -2.36 -21.30 -11.12
N GLU A 199 -3.14 -21.88 -12.04
CA GLU A 199 -3.05 -23.29 -12.41
C GLU A 199 -1.65 -23.67 -12.92
N GLY A 200 -1.12 -24.80 -12.46
CA GLY A 200 0.25 -25.24 -12.81
C GLY A 200 1.38 -24.41 -12.18
N GLY A 201 1.06 -23.42 -11.34
CA GLY A 201 2.05 -22.59 -10.67
C GLY A 201 2.64 -23.23 -9.41
N GLU A 202 3.89 -22.90 -9.12
CA GLU A 202 4.59 -23.33 -7.92
C GLU A 202 4.72 -22.16 -6.93
N ARG A 203 4.38 -22.37 -5.65
CA ARG A 203 4.59 -21.33 -4.63
C ARG A 203 6.07 -21.27 -4.27
N LEU A 204 6.71 -20.15 -4.61
CA LEU A 204 8.14 -19.91 -4.36
C LEU A 204 8.39 -19.12 -3.07
N GLU A 205 7.47 -18.23 -2.69
CA GLU A 205 7.61 -17.37 -1.51
C GLU A 205 6.25 -17.19 -0.82
N TYR A 206 6.27 -17.07 0.51
CA TYR A 206 5.18 -16.56 1.32
C TYR A 206 5.74 -15.50 2.28
N GLY A 207 5.06 -14.36 2.39
CA GLY A 207 5.45 -13.29 3.30
C GLY A 207 4.24 -12.54 3.84
N ALA A 208 4.48 -11.82 4.93
CA ALA A 208 3.52 -10.92 5.54
C ALA A 208 4.19 -9.60 5.89
N HIS A 209 3.47 -8.50 5.75
CA HIS A 209 3.95 -7.18 6.19
C HIS A 209 2.80 -6.28 6.62
N LEU A 210 3.12 -5.28 7.43
CA LEU A 210 2.18 -4.26 7.85
C LEU A 210 2.25 -3.06 6.89
N ILE A 211 1.12 -2.39 6.69
CA ILE A 211 0.98 -1.19 5.88
C ILE A 211 0.37 -0.12 6.79
N PRO A 212 1.05 1.01 7.06
CA PRO A 212 0.49 2.07 7.88
C PRO A 212 -0.60 2.81 7.10
N GLU A 213 -1.79 2.88 7.68
CA GLU A 213 -2.95 3.62 7.16
C GLU A 213 -3.34 4.76 8.12
N THR A 214 -2.36 5.37 8.79
CA THR A 214 -2.60 6.45 9.76
C THR A 214 -3.10 7.75 9.13
N GLY A 215 -2.71 7.98 7.87
CA GLY A 215 -3.05 9.16 7.08
C GLY A 215 -2.35 10.45 7.54
N TYR A 216 -2.63 11.55 6.83
CA TYR A 216 -2.00 12.86 7.03
C TYR A 216 -2.17 13.43 8.45
N ASP A 217 -3.35 13.25 9.05
CA ASP A 217 -3.69 13.89 10.34
C ASP A 217 -2.99 13.23 11.55
N ARG A 218 -2.39 12.05 11.37
CA ARG A 218 -1.77 11.26 12.45
C ARG A 218 -0.29 10.94 12.20
N MET A 219 0.34 11.65 11.26
CA MET A 219 1.78 11.51 11.02
C MET A 219 2.57 11.89 12.28
N PRO A 220 3.72 11.24 12.54
CA PRO A 220 4.59 11.62 13.64
C PRO A 220 5.24 12.99 13.38
N THR A 221 5.97 13.48 14.38
CA THR A 221 6.88 14.61 14.19
C THR A 221 7.97 14.20 13.21
N LEU A 222 8.06 14.91 12.08
CA LEU A 222 8.93 14.52 10.95
C LEU A 222 10.40 14.94 11.10
N ALA A 223 10.70 15.83 12.05
CA ALA A 223 12.05 16.32 12.30
C ALA A 223 12.21 16.83 13.74
N ALA A 224 13.37 16.58 14.33
CA ALA A 224 13.84 17.14 15.60
C ALA A 224 15.35 17.43 15.50
N ASP A 225 16.00 17.83 16.59
CA ASP A 225 17.42 18.16 16.57
C ASP A 225 18.28 16.96 16.11
N GLY A 226 18.92 17.11 14.95
CA GLY A 226 19.79 16.09 14.36
C GLY A 226 19.08 14.90 13.71
N VAL A 227 17.75 14.93 13.52
CA VAL A 227 17.00 13.75 13.06
C VAL A 227 15.80 14.09 12.17
N LEU A 228 15.53 13.25 11.17
CA LEU A 228 14.32 13.29 10.32
C LEU A 228 13.67 11.90 10.22
N VAL A 229 12.39 11.83 9.86
CA VAL A 229 11.63 10.57 9.68
C VAL A 229 11.01 10.52 8.28
N ALA A 230 11.19 9.41 7.56
CA ALA A 230 10.72 9.27 6.17
C ALA A 230 10.06 7.90 5.89
N GLY A 231 9.29 7.84 4.81
CA GLY A 231 8.61 6.61 4.35
C GLY A 231 7.51 6.14 5.31
N ASP A 232 7.34 4.83 5.42
CA ASP A 232 6.31 4.22 6.27
C ASP A 232 6.47 4.57 7.76
N ALA A 233 7.70 4.83 8.22
CA ALA A 233 7.97 5.31 9.60
C ALA A 233 7.30 6.67 9.87
N ALA A 234 7.12 7.46 8.81
CA ALA A 234 6.39 8.73 8.83
C ALA A 234 4.91 8.59 8.41
N GLY A 235 4.41 7.38 8.19
CA GLY A 235 3.05 7.12 7.71
C GLY A 235 2.80 7.57 6.27
N MET A 236 3.84 7.61 5.42
CA MET A 236 3.75 8.09 4.05
C MET A 236 3.30 7.00 3.08
N VAL A 237 2.05 6.58 3.23
CA VAL A 237 1.40 5.57 2.35
C VAL A 237 0.00 6.04 1.98
N ASP A 238 -0.31 6.00 0.69
CA ASP A 238 -1.65 6.08 0.14
C ASP A 238 -2.08 4.68 -0.35
N ALA A 239 -2.78 3.97 0.54
CA ALA A 239 -3.25 2.62 0.30
C ALA A 239 -4.29 2.53 -0.84
N LEU A 240 -5.03 3.60 -1.13
CA LEU A 240 -6.07 3.58 -2.17
C LEU A 240 -5.48 3.53 -3.57
N HIS A 241 -4.37 4.25 -3.77
CA HIS A 241 -3.71 4.36 -5.05
C HIS A 241 -2.55 3.36 -5.20
N ARG A 242 -2.21 2.63 -4.13
CA ARG A 242 -1.04 1.73 -4.01
C ARG A 242 0.28 2.50 -4.06
N GLU A 243 0.26 3.69 -3.49
CA GLU A 243 1.37 4.61 -3.49
C GLU A 243 2.04 4.59 -2.12
N GLY A 244 3.06 3.76 -1.97
CA GLY A 244 3.93 3.74 -0.80
C GLY A 244 5.38 3.95 -1.20
N THR A 245 5.90 3.11 -2.10
CA THR A 245 7.31 3.20 -2.54
C THR A 245 7.62 4.52 -3.25
N ASN A 246 6.72 5.04 -4.08
CA ASN A 246 6.89 6.35 -4.72
C ASN A 246 6.95 7.48 -3.67
N LEU A 247 6.05 7.46 -2.69
CA LEU A 247 6.03 8.43 -1.58
C LEU A 247 7.32 8.33 -0.75
N ALA A 248 7.73 7.13 -0.39
CA ALA A 248 8.95 6.86 0.38
C ALA A 248 10.23 7.31 -0.35
N MET A 249 10.35 7.04 -1.66
CA MET A 249 11.50 7.47 -2.45
C MET A 249 11.61 8.99 -2.52
N ILE A 250 10.49 9.69 -2.75
CA ILE A 250 10.47 11.15 -2.79
C ILE A 250 10.70 11.74 -1.40
N ALA A 251 10.14 11.14 -0.35
CA ALA A 251 10.38 11.53 1.03
C ALA A 251 11.86 11.40 1.42
N GLY A 252 12.53 10.31 1.01
CA GLY A 252 13.96 10.10 1.22
C GLY A 252 14.81 11.14 0.47
N LYS A 253 14.48 11.43 -0.79
CA LYS A 253 15.12 12.50 -1.57
C LYS A 253 15.00 13.86 -0.88
N LEU A 254 13.79 14.25 -0.47
CA LEU A 254 13.54 15.55 0.17
C LEU A 254 14.19 15.64 1.56
N ALA A 255 14.30 14.52 2.29
CA ALA A 255 15.04 14.45 3.55
C ALA A 255 16.54 14.67 3.30
N ALA A 256 17.12 13.99 2.31
CA ALA A 256 18.52 14.15 1.92
C ALA A 256 18.84 15.59 1.49
N GLU A 257 18.01 16.20 0.64
CA GLU A 257 18.19 17.60 0.24
C GLU A 257 18.11 18.58 1.43
N THR A 258 17.28 18.28 2.43
CA THR A 258 17.19 19.07 3.67
C THR A 258 18.48 18.93 4.49
N VAL A 259 19.01 17.71 4.62
CA VAL A 259 20.27 17.44 5.34
C VAL A 259 21.47 18.07 4.63
N ILE A 260 21.51 18.05 3.29
CA ILE A 260 22.57 18.70 2.51
C ILE A 260 22.60 20.21 2.79
N GLU A 261 21.43 20.84 2.82
CA GLU A 261 21.33 22.28 3.11
C GLU A 261 21.69 22.57 4.59
N ALA A 262 21.26 21.73 5.52
CA ALA A 262 21.64 21.81 6.94
C ALA A 262 23.16 21.70 7.12
N HIS A 263 23.81 20.81 6.38
CA HIS A 263 25.25 20.63 6.40
C HIS A 263 26.00 21.87 5.89
N ARG A 264 25.56 22.47 4.78
CA ARG A 264 26.15 23.72 4.26
C ARG A 264 26.06 24.86 5.28
N GLN A 265 24.93 24.96 5.98
CA GLN A 265 24.68 25.99 6.99
C GLN A 265 25.24 25.62 8.38
N LYS A 266 25.77 24.40 8.55
CA LYS A 266 26.17 23.83 9.85
C LYS A 266 25.06 23.93 10.91
N ASN A 267 23.80 23.79 10.49
CA ASN A 267 22.64 23.96 11.35
C ASN A 267 21.71 22.74 11.25
N PHE A 268 21.82 21.86 12.25
CA PHE A 268 21.01 20.64 12.37
C PHE A 268 19.94 20.75 13.46
N THR A 269 19.54 21.98 13.80
CA THR A 269 18.48 22.20 14.79
C THR A 269 17.14 21.73 14.25
N ALA A 270 16.22 21.38 15.16
CA ALA A 270 14.84 21.04 14.83
C ALA A 270 14.19 22.13 13.98
N GLU A 271 14.45 23.41 14.29
CA GLU A 271 13.86 24.53 13.56
C GLU A 271 14.31 24.58 12.10
N PHE A 272 15.59 24.31 11.84
CA PHE A 272 16.09 24.22 10.47
C PHE A 272 15.52 22.99 9.75
N LEU A 273 15.56 21.82 10.39
CA LEU A 273 15.14 20.55 9.81
C LEU A 273 13.63 20.47 9.55
N LYS A 274 12.80 21.26 10.26
CA LYS A 274 11.36 21.44 9.93
C LYS A 274 11.12 21.90 8.50
N GLY A 275 12.12 22.50 7.83
CA GLY A 275 12.08 22.78 6.39
C GLY A 275 11.75 21.56 5.52
N TYR A 276 12.04 20.34 6.00
CA TYR A 276 11.64 19.09 5.36
C TYR A 276 10.12 18.96 5.18
N ARG A 277 9.33 19.28 6.21
CA ARG A 277 7.86 19.21 6.13
C ARG A 277 7.33 20.17 5.08
N ARG A 278 7.90 21.37 4.96
CA ARG A 278 7.52 22.34 3.93
C ARG A 278 7.78 21.78 2.53
N ARG A 279 8.96 21.21 2.27
CA ARG A 279 9.28 20.57 0.98
C ARG A 279 8.29 19.45 0.63
N LEU A 280 7.92 18.64 1.62
CA LEU A 280 6.92 17.59 1.46
C LEU A 280 5.53 18.16 1.12
N GLN A 281 5.12 19.28 1.75
CA GLN A 281 3.86 19.98 1.47
C GLN A 281 3.82 20.60 0.06
N GLU A 282 4.98 21.00 -0.46
CA GLU A 282 5.13 21.51 -1.83
C GLU A 282 5.12 20.37 -2.86
N SER A 283 5.55 19.16 -2.48
CA SER A 283 5.51 17.94 -3.30
C SER A 283 4.12 17.30 -3.34
N PHE A 284 3.94 16.29 -4.21
CA PHE A 284 2.71 15.50 -4.25
C PHE A 284 2.49 14.67 -2.97
N VAL A 285 3.56 14.30 -2.25
CA VAL A 285 3.48 13.38 -1.10
C VAL A 285 2.46 13.83 -0.06
N LEU A 286 2.58 15.04 0.47
CA LEU A 286 1.61 15.53 1.45
C LEU A 286 0.35 16.13 0.83
N LYS A 287 0.33 16.42 -0.47
CA LYS A 287 -0.89 16.84 -1.16
C LYS A 287 -1.88 15.67 -1.26
N ASP A 288 -1.38 14.51 -1.66
CA ASP A 288 -2.21 13.31 -1.86
C ASP A 288 -2.65 12.74 -0.51
N LEU A 289 -1.72 12.61 0.45
CA LEU A 289 -2.06 12.19 1.81
C LEU A 289 -3.11 13.11 2.47
N LYS A 290 -3.03 14.42 2.22
CA LYS A 290 -4.02 15.38 2.73
C LYS A 290 -5.35 15.27 2.01
N GLN A 291 -5.36 15.02 0.71
CA GLN A 291 -6.58 14.83 -0.08
C GLN A 291 -7.35 13.57 0.36
N TYR A 292 -6.67 12.49 0.70
CA TYR A 292 -7.31 11.22 1.06
C TYR A 292 -7.37 10.93 2.56
N ARG A 293 -7.05 11.92 3.41
CA ARG A 293 -6.98 11.77 4.88
C ARG A 293 -8.25 11.27 5.56
N ARG A 294 -9.41 11.34 4.88
CA ARG A 294 -10.72 10.90 5.37
C ARG A 294 -11.19 9.57 4.80
N MET A 295 -10.39 8.90 3.97
CA MET A 295 -10.84 7.66 3.33
C MET A 295 -10.91 6.49 4.30
N THR A 296 -9.96 6.41 5.25
CA THR A 296 -10.01 5.41 6.32
C THR A 296 -11.30 5.55 7.13
N ASP A 297 -11.68 6.77 7.50
CA ASP A 297 -12.94 7.05 8.21
C ASP A 297 -14.19 6.64 7.39
N PHE A 298 -14.11 6.73 6.05
CA PHE A 298 -15.18 6.27 5.17
C PHE A 298 -15.32 4.75 5.22
N LEU A 299 -14.21 4.01 5.09
CA LEU A 299 -14.20 2.55 5.14
C LEU A 299 -14.67 2.03 6.50
N ASP A 300 -14.21 2.65 7.59
CA ASP A 300 -14.62 2.34 8.97
C ASP A 300 -16.12 2.56 9.19
N SER A 301 -16.64 3.69 8.70
CA SER A 301 -18.05 4.05 8.90
C SER A 301 -19.01 3.40 7.88
N THR A 302 -18.47 2.66 6.92
CA THR A 302 -19.20 2.00 5.83
C THR A 302 -18.61 0.62 5.52
N PRO A 303 -18.45 -0.29 6.51
CA PRO A 303 -17.72 -1.54 6.33
C PRO A 303 -18.41 -2.50 5.35
N HIS A 304 -19.73 -2.40 5.20
CA HIS A 304 -20.50 -3.16 4.21
C HIS A 304 -20.24 -2.73 2.77
N PHE A 305 -19.50 -1.63 2.53
CA PHE A 305 -19.30 -1.09 1.19
C PHE A 305 -18.63 -2.10 0.26
N MET A 306 -17.57 -2.76 0.76
CA MET A 306 -16.79 -3.75 -0.01
C MET A 306 -17.56 -5.03 -0.28
N ASP A 307 -18.58 -5.35 0.51
CA ASP A 307 -19.46 -6.49 0.26
C ASP A 307 -20.66 -6.12 -0.63
N THR A 308 -21.46 -5.15 -0.19
CA THR A 308 -22.77 -4.86 -0.79
C THR A 308 -22.68 -4.42 -2.23
N TYR A 309 -21.79 -3.46 -2.54
CA TYR A 309 -21.70 -2.87 -3.88
C TYR A 309 -20.93 -3.79 -4.85
N VAL A 310 -19.96 -4.56 -4.36
CA VAL A 310 -19.24 -5.56 -5.16
C VAL A 310 -20.17 -6.70 -5.59
N ASN A 311 -20.93 -7.26 -4.65
CA ASN A 311 -21.91 -8.31 -4.95
C ASN A 311 -23.02 -7.79 -5.86
N PHE A 312 -23.51 -6.56 -5.62
CA PHE A 312 -24.48 -5.94 -6.52
C PHE A 312 -23.93 -5.79 -7.95
N ALA A 313 -22.70 -5.31 -8.13
CA ALA A 313 -22.10 -5.13 -9.44
C ALA A 313 -21.96 -6.47 -10.19
N ASN A 314 -21.57 -7.54 -9.49
CA ASN A 314 -21.52 -8.90 -10.06
C ASN A 314 -22.90 -9.39 -10.49
N ASP A 315 -23.91 -9.31 -9.62
CA ASP A 315 -25.28 -9.71 -9.95
C ASP A 315 -25.85 -8.94 -11.13
N ALA A 316 -25.62 -7.62 -11.15
CA ALA A 316 -26.08 -6.74 -12.20
C ALA A 316 -25.44 -7.12 -13.54
N ALA A 317 -24.13 -7.34 -13.55
CA ALA A 317 -23.40 -7.78 -14.74
C ALA A 317 -23.87 -9.17 -15.20
N TYR A 318 -23.98 -10.15 -14.30
CA TYR A 318 -24.47 -11.49 -14.62
C TYR A 318 -25.84 -11.44 -15.30
N ARG A 319 -26.78 -10.69 -14.72
CA ARG A 319 -28.13 -10.51 -15.29
C ARG A 319 -28.10 -9.80 -16.64
N TYR A 320 -27.27 -8.77 -16.77
CA TYR A 320 -27.14 -8.00 -18.01
C TYR A 320 -26.58 -8.83 -19.16
N PHE A 321 -25.58 -9.69 -18.89
CA PHE A 321 -24.90 -10.50 -19.92
C PHE A 321 -25.57 -11.85 -20.19
N THR A 322 -26.54 -12.27 -19.38
CA THR A 322 -27.22 -13.55 -19.58
C THR A 322 -28.50 -13.39 -20.39
N ALA A 323 -28.66 -14.23 -21.42
CA ALA A 323 -29.85 -14.26 -22.26
C ALA A 323 -31.03 -14.97 -21.56
N HIS A 324 -31.65 -14.32 -20.59
CA HIS A 324 -32.75 -14.90 -19.80
C HIS A 324 -34.12 -14.90 -20.49
N GLY A 325 -34.24 -14.38 -21.73
CA GLY A 325 -35.53 -14.25 -22.42
C GLY A 325 -36.50 -13.24 -21.79
N ILE A 326 -36.01 -12.39 -20.87
CA ILE A 326 -36.78 -11.35 -20.18
C ILE A 326 -36.72 -10.06 -21.01
N ALA A 327 -37.82 -9.30 -21.05
CA ALA A 327 -37.82 -7.98 -21.67
C ALA A 327 -36.80 -7.05 -20.99
N LYS A 328 -36.01 -6.30 -21.78
CA LYS A 328 -34.91 -5.45 -21.28
C LYS A 328 -35.33 -4.49 -20.16
N ARG A 329 -36.50 -3.87 -20.27
CA ARG A 329 -37.04 -2.96 -19.25
C ARG A 329 -37.30 -3.64 -17.91
N ASP A 330 -37.71 -4.90 -17.91
CA ASP A 330 -38.01 -5.62 -16.68
C ASP A 330 -36.72 -6.12 -16.01
N MET A 331 -35.73 -6.51 -16.82
CA MET A 331 -34.37 -6.77 -16.35
C MET A 331 -33.76 -5.52 -15.67
N GLU A 332 -33.84 -4.34 -16.31
CA GLU A 332 -33.35 -3.08 -15.74
C GLU A 332 -34.03 -2.75 -14.40
N LYS A 333 -35.35 -2.91 -14.31
CA LYS A 333 -36.09 -2.74 -13.05
C LYS A 333 -35.63 -3.73 -12.00
N GLU A 334 -35.35 -4.98 -12.35
CA GLU A 334 -34.92 -6.00 -11.41
C GLU A 334 -33.51 -5.72 -10.88
N ILE A 335 -32.59 -5.24 -11.73
CA ILE A 335 -31.26 -4.77 -11.32
C ILE A 335 -31.40 -3.63 -10.31
N ILE A 336 -32.21 -2.61 -10.60
CA ILE A 336 -32.42 -1.50 -9.65
C ILE A 336 -33.03 -2.02 -8.34
N ARG A 337 -34.03 -2.91 -8.43
CA ARG A 337 -34.66 -3.52 -7.25
C ARG A 337 -33.66 -4.32 -6.43
N SER A 338 -32.75 -5.06 -7.03
CA SER A 338 -31.76 -5.87 -6.30
C SER A 338 -30.83 -5.01 -5.45
N LEU A 339 -30.42 -3.83 -5.94
CA LEU A 339 -29.67 -2.86 -5.13
C LEU A 339 -30.52 -2.35 -3.96
N THR A 340 -31.76 -1.93 -4.23
CA THR A 340 -32.64 -1.38 -3.18
C THR A 340 -33.04 -2.41 -2.11
N ARG A 341 -32.98 -3.71 -2.43
CA ARG A 341 -33.17 -4.81 -1.46
C ARG A 341 -31.95 -4.98 -0.54
N ARG A 342 -30.75 -4.70 -1.04
CA ARG A 342 -29.49 -4.79 -0.27
C ARG A 342 -29.25 -3.54 0.57
N ARG A 343 -29.61 -2.36 0.07
CA ARG A 343 -29.41 -1.08 0.74
C ARG A 343 -30.55 -0.11 0.41
N SER A 344 -31.09 0.58 1.41
CA SER A 344 -32.13 1.58 1.17
C SER A 344 -31.61 2.73 0.30
N ILE A 345 -32.50 3.38 -0.46
CA ILE A 345 -32.14 4.52 -1.32
C ILE A 345 -31.44 5.63 -0.52
N PHE A 346 -31.96 5.94 0.67
CA PHE A 346 -31.33 6.89 1.58
C PHE A 346 -29.94 6.41 2.06
N GLY A 347 -29.80 5.11 2.32
CA GLY A 347 -28.51 4.50 2.65
C GLY A 347 -27.49 4.65 1.53
N ILE A 348 -27.89 4.40 0.27
CA ILE A 348 -27.04 4.54 -0.91
C ILE A 348 -26.59 6.00 -1.07
N ALA A 349 -27.53 6.95 -1.01
CA ALA A 349 -27.20 8.37 -1.11
C ALA A 349 -26.22 8.81 0.00
N ARG A 350 -26.44 8.33 1.23
CA ARG A 350 -25.53 8.60 2.36
C ARG A 350 -24.14 8.00 2.13
N ASP A 351 -24.06 6.74 1.69
CA ASP A 351 -22.78 6.07 1.43
C ASP A 351 -21.99 6.81 0.32
N MET A 352 -22.67 7.25 -0.74
CA MET A 352 -22.07 8.08 -1.81
C MET A 352 -21.58 9.45 -1.30
N LEU A 353 -22.37 10.13 -0.47
CA LEU A 353 -21.94 11.40 0.14
C LEU A 353 -20.71 11.22 1.02
N LYS A 354 -20.62 10.12 1.79
CA LYS A 354 -19.45 9.82 2.60
C LYS A 354 -18.22 9.51 1.73
N LEU A 355 -18.38 8.72 0.66
CA LEU A 355 -17.30 8.43 -0.30
C LEU A 355 -16.76 9.73 -0.93
N LEU A 356 -17.65 10.61 -1.39
CA LEU A 356 -17.28 11.91 -1.97
C LEU A 356 -16.53 12.80 -0.97
N ARG A 357 -16.91 12.76 0.32
CA ARG A 357 -16.16 13.45 1.39
C ARG A 357 -14.80 12.81 1.64
N GLY A 358 -14.71 11.48 1.61
CA GLY A 358 -13.45 10.73 1.74
C GLY A 358 -12.43 11.07 0.64
N MET A 359 -12.90 11.29 -0.60
CA MET A 359 -12.04 11.62 -1.76
C MET A 359 -11.56 13.08 -1.80
N ARG A 360 -12.12 13.99 -1.00
CA ARG A 360 -11.85 15.44 -1.07
C ARG A 360 -11.09 16.01 0.14
N GLY A 361 -10.84 15.19 1.16
CA GLY A 361 -10.14 15.57 2.40
C GLY A 361 -11.01 16.27 3.44
#